data_AF-A0A9D7I6M7-F1
#
_entry.id   AF-A0A9D7I6M7-F1
#
_cell.length_a   1.000
_cell.length_b   1.000
_cell.length_c   1.000
_cell.angle_alpha   90.00
_cell.angle_beta   90.00
_cell.angle_gamma   90.00
#
_symmetry.space_group_name_H-M   'P 1'
#
loop_
_entity.id
_entity.type
_entity.pdbx_description
1 polymer ?
#
loop_
_entity_poly.entity_id
_entity_poly.type
_entity_poly.pdbx_seq_one_letter_code
_entity_poly.pdbx_strand_id
1 'polypeptide(L)'
;MELKSIKNADGSFVRSFEANGRRYTILTPQEWVGIYRHTKMMQMGAVLGMNATFATIYNNLKRAEECVDSLVTKTPRLRELGLVLNDMRRGVVEGSRERYGYAFQYCTFFVVWDDENLSHYDDEQQQTKIDDWNRAGLNENDFLALGLSMVEGYISVFLELSARMESAKAVFSSDTVASTQTAG
;
A
#
# COMPACT_ATOMS: atom_id res chain seq x y z
N MET A 1 0.70 25.33 -8.09
CA MET A 1 1.93 25.21 -7.28
C MET A 1 2.47 23.82 -7.57
N GLU A 2 3.66 23.71 -8.18
CA GLU A 2 4.26 22.41 -8.45
C GLU A 2 4.75 21.79 -7.13
N LEU A 3 4.36 20.54 -6.88
CA LEU A 3 4.81 19.80 -5.71
C LEU A 3 6.27 19.37 -5.91
N LYS A 4 7.06 19.43 -4.83
CA LYS A 4 8.46 19.00 -4.84
C LYS A 4 8.56 17.49 -4.86
N SER A 5 9.30 16.95 -5.81
CA SER A 5 9.55 15.50 -5.91
C SER A 5 10.76 15.09 -5.08
N ILE A 6 10.70 13.88 -4.52
CA ILE A 6 11.85 13.20 -3.87
C ILE A 6 12.49 12.16 -4.81
N LYS A 7 12.26 12.28 -6.11
CA LYS A 7 12.88 11.45 -7.15
C LYS A 7 13.86 12.25 -7.99
N ASN A 8 14.88 11.56 -8.47
CA ASN A 8 15.76 12.02 -9.53
C ASN A 8 15.03 12.00 -10.88
N ALA A 9 15.63 12.61 -11.90
CA ALA A 9 15.08 12.66 -13.25
C ALA A 9 14.89 11.27 -13.90
N ASP A 10 15.63 10.25 -13.43
CA ASP A 10 15.51 8.86 -13.88
C ASP A 10 14.41 8.07 -13.15
N GLY A 11 13.71 8.69 -12.20
CA GLY A 11 12.65 8.07 -11.39
C GLY A 11 13.15 7.35 -10.13
N SER A 12 14.47 7.26 -9.91
CA SER A 12 15.03 6.72 -8.67
C SER A 12 14.82 7.68 -7.50
N PHE A 13 14.71 7.17 -6.28
CA PHE A 13 14.59 8.01 -5.09
C PHE A 13 15.92 8.66 -4.72
N VAL A 14 15.89 9.93 -4.29
CA VAL A 14 17.06 10.59 -3.71
C VAL A 14 17.47 9.92 -2.40
N ARG A 15 18.75 9.94 -2.04
CA ARG A 15 19.20 9.41 -0.74
C ARG A 15 18.80 10.32 0.42
N SER A 16 18.82 11.63 0.19
CA SER A 16 18.45 12.65 1.17
C SER A 16 17.74 13.81 0.51
N PHE A 17 16.84 14.46 1.22
CA PHE A 17 16.11 15.65 0.77
C PHE A 17 15.93 16.65 1.93
N GLU A 18 15.57 17.89 1.60
CA GLU A 18 15.26 18.91 2.60
C GLU A 18 13.75 19.19 2.64
N ALA A 19 13.21 19.31 3.85
CA ALA A 19 11.86 19.78 4.08
C ALA A 19 11.85 20.71 5.30
N ASN A 20 11.29 21.92 5.10
CA ASN A 20 11.13 22.92 6.16
C ASN A 20 12.44 23.24 6.94
N GLY A 21 13.57 23.33 6.23
CA GLY A 21 14.88 23.62 6.83
C GLY A 21 15.53 22.44 7.58
N ARG A 22 14.95 21.24 7.50
CA ARG A 22 15.52 20.00 8.04
C ARG A 22 15.94 19.07 6.92
N ARG A 23 17.07 18.40 7.12
CA ARG A 23 17.55 17.34 6.24
C ARG A 23 16.95 16.00 6.66
N TYR A 24 16.44 15.27 5.66
CA TYR A 24 15.90 13.93 5.78
C TYR A 24 16.72 12.95 4.94
N THR A 25 16.82 11.72 5.41
CA THR A 25 17.67 10.66 4.89
C THR A 25 16.82 9.40 4.76
N ILE A 26 16.73 8.83 3.56
CA ILE A 26 15.87 7.66 3.24
C ILE A 26 16.67 6.38 3.43
N LEU A 27 16.56 5.75 4.60
CA LEU A 27 17.27 4.54 4.96
C LEU A 27 16.93 3.38 4.00
N THR A 28 17.94 2.59 3.67
CA THR A 28 17.81 1.37 2.87
C THR A 28 17.49 0.17 3.77
N PRO A 29 16.96 -0.94 3.22
CA PRO A 29 16.71 -2.16 4.01
C PRO A 29 17.96 -2.74 4.68
N GLN A 30 19.15 -2.42 4.18
CA GLN A 30 20.44 -2.85 4.75
C GLN A 30 20.87 -1.97 5.93
N GLU A 31 20.28 -0.79 6.10
CA GLU A 31 20.56 0.12 7.21
C GLU A 31 19.67 -0.24 8.40
N TRP A 32 20.31 -0.52 9.53
CA TRP A 32 19.65 -1.08 10.70
C TRP A 32 18.70 -0.07 11.35
N VAL A 33 17.42 -0.43 11.42
CA VAL A 33 16.45 0.17 12.35
C VAL A 33 16.39 -0.68 13.61
N GLY A 34 16.17 -0.06 14.78
CA GLY A 34 16.01 -0.81 16.03
C GLY A 34 14.88 -1.85 15.95
N ILE A 35 14.98 -2.95 16.70
CA ILE A 35 14.03 -4.09 16.66
C ILE A 35 12.57 -3.63 16.82
N TYR A 36 12.32 -2.69 17.74
CA TYR A 36 10.99 -2.14 17.96
C TYR A 36 10.44 -1.44 16.70
N ARG A 37 11.26 -0.57 16.11
CA ARG A 37 10.93 0.17 14.89
C ARG A 37 10.70 -0.77 13.71
N HIS A 38 11.56 -1.77 13.54
CA HIS A 38 11.39 -2.82 12.54
C HIS A 38 10.06 -3.57 12.71
N THR A 39 9.72 -3.95 13.95
CA THR A 39 8.47 -4.67 14.25
C THR A 39 7.24 -3.84 13.87
N LYS A 40 7.26 -2.54 14.21
CA LYS A 40 6.18 -1.60 13.84
C LYS A 40 6.10 -1.39 12.33
N MET A 41 7.25 -1.29 11.66
CA MET A 41 7.32 -1.23 10.21
C MET A 41 6.68 -2.47 9.59
N MET A 42 7.03 -3.69 10.00
CA MET A 42 6.41 -4.92 9.46
C MET A 42 4.88 -4.96 9.63
N GLN A 43 4.37 -4.52 10.79
CA GLN A 43 2.92 -4.44 11.05
C GLN A 43 2.23 -3.44 10.11
N MET A 44 2.83 -2.25 9.94
CA MET A 44 2.27 -1.19 9.09
C MET A 44 2.43 -1.49 7.60
N GLY A 45 3.47 -2.22 7.20
CA GLY A 45 3.71 -2.64 5.81
C GLY A 45 2.56 -3.49 5.28
N ALA A 46 2.01 -4.39 6.10
CA ALA A 46 0.83 -5.16 5.74
C ALA A 46 -0.41 -4.27 5.51
N VAL A 47 -0.60 -3.25 6.37
CA VAL A 47 -1.70 -2.28 6.24
C VAL A 47 -1.58 -1.46 4.97
N LEU A 48 -0.39 -0.96 4.66
CA LEU A 48 -0.11 -0.19 3.44
C LEU A 48 -0.27 -1.05 2.17
N GLY A 49 0.29 -2.27 2.19
CA GLY A 49 0.26 -3.18 1.05
C GLY A 49 -1.15 -3.65 0.69
N MET A 50 -1.96 -3.95 1.71
CA MET A 50 -3.36 -4.39 1.53
C MET A 50 -4.36 -3.24 1.47
N ASN A 51 -3.92 -2.02 1.75
CA ASN A 51 -4.79 -0.84 1.92
C ASN A 51 -5.95 -1.10 2.88
N ALA A 52 -5.68 -1.79 3.99
CA ALA A 52 -6.70 -2.25 4.92
C ALA A 52 -6.11 -2.41 6.32
N THR A 53 -6.89 -2.08 7.34
CA THR A 53 -6.48 -2.33 8.73
C THR A 53 -6.34 -3.84 9.00
N PHE A 54 -5.55 -4.21 10.00
CA PHE A 54 -5.44 -5.61 10.41
C PHE A 54 -6.80 -6.23 10.77
N ALA A 55 -7.68 -5.48 11.42
CA ALA A 55 -9.03 -5.93 11.74
C ALA A 55 -9.86 -6.22 10.48
N THR A 56 -9.76 -5.37 9.45
CA THR A 56 -10.41 -5.59 8.16
C THR A 56 -9.87 -6.84 7.47
N ILE A 57 -8.53 -7.03 7.46
CA ILE A 57 -7.89 -8.21 6.87
C ILE A 57 -8.39 -9.48 7.58
N TYR A 58 -8.36 -9.49 8.92
CA TYR A 58 -8.85 -10.62 9.72
C TYR A 58 -10.33 -10.93 9.48
N ASN A 59 -11.19 -9.90 9.45
CA ASN A 59 -12.62 -10.09 9.20
C ASN A 59 -12.90 -10.63 7.80
N ASN A 60 -12.13 -10.21 6.79
CA ASN A 60 -12.24 -10.76 5.44
C ASN A 60 -11.81 -12.23 5.38
N LEU A 61 -10.72 -12.60 6.07
CA LEU A 61 -10.29 -14.00 6.18
C LEU A 61 -11.35 -14.86 6.86
N LYS A 62 -11.85 -14.42 8.02
CA LYS A 62 -12.91 -15.11 8.75
C LYS A 62 -14.17 -15.29 7.88
N ARG A 63 -14.58 -14.25 7.15
CA ARG A 63 -15.73 -14.32 6.25
C ARG A 63 -15.50 -15.29 5.09
N ALA A 64 -14.28 -15.36 4.57
CA ALA A 64 -13.91 -16.34 3.55
C ALA A 64 -13.98 -17.77 4.10
N GLU A 65 -13.47 -18.03 5.32
CA GLU A 65 -13.59 -19.31 6.02
C GLU A 65 -15.05 -19.72 6.20
N GLU A 66 -15.90 -18.83 6.71
CA GLU A 66 -17.35 -19.08 6.87
C GLU A 66 -18.03 -19.42 5.53
N CYS A 67 -17.60 -18.80 4.42
CA CYS A 67 -18.12 -19.13 3.10
C CYS A 67 -17.67 -20.52 2.62
N VAL A 68 -16.46 -20.95 2.97
CA VAL A 68 -15.98 -22.31 2.67
C VAL A 68 -16.70 -23.36 3.52
N ASP A 69 -16.86 -23.11 4.82
CA ASP A 69 -17.57 -24.02 5.73
C ASP A 69 -19.04 -24.22 5.30
N SER A 70 -19.64 -23.22 4.67
CA SER A 70 -20.99 -23.31 4.11
C SER A 70 -21.17 -24.40 3.04
N LEU A 71 -20.07 -24.87 2.45
CA LEU A 71 -20.06 -26.01 1.51
C LEU A 71 -20.34 -27.33 2.24
N VAL A 72 -19.86 -27.45 3.47
CA VAL A 72 -20.10 -28.64 4.33
C VAL A 72 -21.53 -28.64 4.86
N THR A 73 -22.11 -27.45 5.14
CA THR A 73 -23.47 -27.29 5.67
C THR A 73 -24.57 -27.26 4.59
N LYS A 74 -24.24 -27.50 3.33
CA LYS A 74 -25.15 -27.55 2.16
C LYS A 74 -25.86 -26.22 1.83
N THR A 75 -25.34 -25.09 2.27
CA THR A 75 -25.80 -23.74 1.88
C THR A 75 -24.65 -22.96 1.23
N PRO A 76 -24.17 -23.38 0.04
CA PRO A 76 -22.93 -22.87 -0.55
C PRO A 76 -22.99 -21.36 -0.82
N ARG A 77 -22.15 -20.59 -0.10
CA ARG A 77 -21.99 -19.12 -0.27
C ARG A 77 -20.85 -18.76 -1.24
N LEU A 78 -20.68 -19.54 -2.31
CA LEU A 78 -19.57 -19.37 -3.28
C LEU A 78 -19.54 -17.99 -3.95
N ARG A 79 -20.70 -17.42 -4.26
CA ARG A 79 -20.79 -16.05 -4.81
C ARG A 79 -20.20 -15.03 -3.84
N GLU A 80 -20.49 -15.19 -2.56
CA GLU A 80 -20.00 -14.29 -1.52
C GLU A 80 -18.50 -14.46 -1.29
N LEU A 81 -17.99 -15.70 -1.32
CA LEU A 81 -16.55 -15.94 -1.31
C LEU A 81 -15.85 -15.19 -2.46
N GLY A 82 -16.42 -15.25 -3.67
CA GLY A 82 -15.91 -14.51 -4.82
C GLY A 82 -15.87 -12.99 -4.59
N LEU A 83 -16.90 -12.42 -3.96
CA LEU A 83 -16.95 -10.99 -3.63
C LEU A 83 -15.87 -10.61 -2.59
N VAL A 84 -15.76 -11.38 -1.50
CA VAL A 84 -14.75 -11.13 -0.45
C VAL A 84 -13.34 -11.17 -1.03
N LEU A 85 -13.02 -12.19 -1.83
CA LEU A 85 -11.72 -12.30 -2.47
C LEU A 85 -11.45 -11.16 -3.46
N ASN A 86 -12.48 -10.71 -4.19
CA ASN A 86 -12.35 -9.59 -5.12
C ASN A 86 -12.11 -8.26 -4.38
N ASP A 87 -12.80 -8.02 -3.27
CA ASP A 87 -12.61 -6.83 -2.45
C ASP A 87 -11.18 -6.78 -1.85
N MET A 88 -10.66 -7.93 -1.38
CA MET A 88 -9.27 -8.02 -0.93
C MET A 88 -8.27 -7.71 -2.06
N ARG A 89 -8.49 -8.21 -3.27
CA ARG A 89 -7.62 -7.91 -4.43
C ARG A 89 -7.69 -6.43 -4.82
N ARG A 90 -8.89 -5.85 -4.82
CA ARG A 90 -9.08 -4.42 -5.10
C ARG A 90 -8.31 -3.56 -4.11
N GLY A 91 -8.30 -3.91 -2.82
CA GLY A 91 -7.50 -3.21 -1.81
C GLY A 91 -6.01 -3.09 -2.17
N VAL A 92 -5.42 -4.15 -2.74
CA VAL A 92 -4.00 -4.14 -3.15
C VAL A 92 -3.75 -3.16 -4.31
N VAL A 93 -4.68 -3.05 -5.24
CA VAL A 93 -4.49 -2.29 -6.50
C VAL A 93 -4.99 -0.85 -6.40
N GLU A 94 -6.06 -0.59 -5.64
CA GLU A 94 -6.67 0.73 -5.56
C GLU A 94 -5.82 1.70 -4.72
N GLY A 95 -5.67 2.93 -5.22
CA GLY A 95 -5.19 4.06 -4.44
C GLY A 95 -6.38 4.73 -3.73
N SER A 96 -6.38 4.76 -2.40
CA SER A 96 -7.33 5.52 -1.60
C SER A 96 -6.60 6.63 -0.85
N ARG A 97 -7.33 7.68 -0.43
CA ARG A 97 -6.76 8.72 0.46
C ARG A 97 -6.21 8.11 1.76
N GLU A 98 -6.87 7.08 2.27
CA GLU A 98 -6.40 6.33 3.44
C GLU A 98 -5.04 5.67 3.18
N ARG A 99 -4.83 5.13 1.97
CA ARG A 99 -3.55 4.56 1.56
C ARG A 99 -2.41 5.56 1.59
N TYR A 100 -2.66 6.80 1.17
CA TYR A 100 -1.67 7.87 1.30
C TYR A 100 -1.34 8.16 2.76
N GLY A 101 -2.36 8.20 3.64
CA GLY A 101 -2.16 8.30 5.09
C GLY A 101 -1.25 7.20 5.64
N TYR A 102 -1.52 5.94 5.28
CA TYR A 102 -0.67 4.80 5.65
C TYR A 102 0.74 4.92 5.06
N ALA A 103 0.88 5.41 3.83
CA ALA A 103 2.18 5.58 3.19
C ALA A 103 3.04 6.60 3.92
N PHE A 104 2.47 7.75 4.29
CA PHE A 104 3.18 8.76 5.08
C PHE A 104 3.63 8.18 6.41
N GLN A 105 2.71 7.57 7.17
CA GLN A 105 3.05 6.93 8.45
C GLN A 105 4.14 5.87 8.27
N TYR A 106 4.03 5.03 7.24
CA TYR A 106 5.00 3.99 6.96
C TYR A 106 6.39 4.55 6.60
N CYS A 107 6.44 5.62 5.80
CA CYS A 107 7.70 6.27 5.44
C CYS A 107 8.43 6.83 6.67
N THR A 108 7.73 7.22 7.74
CA THR A 108 8.39 7.74 8.94
C THR A 108 9.34 6.74 9.61
N PHE A 109 9.16 5.43 9.40
CA PHE A 109 10.04 4.40 9.96
C PHE A 109 11.45 4.42 9.36
N PHE A 110 11.60 4.79 8.08
CA PHE A 110 12.87 4.73 7.36
C PHE A 110 13.31 6.06 6.74
N VAL A 111 12.46 7.08 6.72
CA VAL A 111 12.84 8.45 6.36
C VAL A 111 13.16 9.20 7.64
N VAL A 112 14.44 9.41 7.96
CA VAL A 112 14.89 9.93 9.26
C VAL A 112 15.58 11.27 9.11
N TRP A 113 15.51 12.13 10.11
CA TRP A 113 16.37 13.33 10.16
C TRP A 113 17.69 13.04 10.88
N ASP A 114 18.69 13.91 10.71
CA ASP A 114 20.08 13.65 11.11
C ASP A 114 20.24 13.29 12.60
N ASP A 115 19.48 13.93 13.50
CA ASP A 115 19.53 13.71 14.95
C ASP A 115 18.43 12.77 15.50
N GLU A 116 17.81 11.93 14.66
CA GLU A 116 16.71 11.06 15.08
C GLU A 116 17.22 9.86 15.89
N ASN A 117 16.63 9.64 17.08
CA ASN A 117 16.94 8.45 17.86
C ASN A 117 16.26 7.20 17.27
N LEU A 118 17.04 6.34 16.60
CA LEU A 118 16.54 5.13 15.93
C LEU A 118 16.19 3.97 16.87
N SER A 119 16.59 4.02 18.15
CA SER A 119 16.24 2.98 19.13
C SER A 119 14.87 3.19 19.76
N HIS A 120 14.29 4.37 19.59
CA HIS A 120 12.96 4.72 20.08
C HIS A 120 12.05 5.13 18.92
N TYR A 121 10.75 5.04 19.17
CA TYR A 121 9.72 5.46 18.25
C TYR A 121 8.68 6.25 19.03
N ASP A 122 8.48 7.48 18.58
CA ASP A 122 7.61 8.48 19.17
C ASP A 122 6.60 8.92 18.11
N ASP A 123 5.31 8.76 18.41
CA ASP A 123 4.20 9.09 17.50
C ASP A 123 4.12 10.59 17.22
N GLU A 124 4.41 11.45 18.21
CA GLU A 124 4.40 12.91 18.03
C GLU A 124 5.55 13.36 17.13
N GLN A 125 6.71 12.71 17.28
CA GLN A 125 7.85 12.90 16.39
C GLN A 125 7.50 12.49 14.95
N GLN A 126 6.81 11.37 14.76
CA GLN A 126 6.41 10.92 13.42
C GLN A 126 5.40 11.85 12.78
N GLN A 127 4.42 12.34 13.54
CA GLN A 127 3.45 13.32 13.06
C GLN A 127 4.15 14.64 12.65
N THR A 128 5.14 15.08 13.42
CA THR A 128 5.93 16.27 13.09
C THR A 128 6.62 16.15 11.73
N LYS A 129 7.11 14.96 11.36
CA LYS A 129 7.72 14.70 10.05
C LYS A 129 6.71 14.86 8.93
N ILE A 130 5.53 14.27 9.09
CA ILE A 130 4.44 14.35 8.11
C ILE A 130 4.01 15.82 7.91
N ASP A 131 3.90 16.58 9.00
CA ASP A 131 3.54 18.00 8.94
C ASP A 131 4.62 18.85 8.27
N ASP A 132 5.91 18.51 8.47
CA ASP A 132 7.04 19.14 7.77
C ASP A 132 6.99 18.84 6.26
N TRP A 133 6.74 17.59 5.87
CA TRP A 133 6.63 17.18 4.46
C TRP A 133 5.46 17.87 3.75
N ASN A 134 4.31 17.96 4.43
CA ASN A 134 3.13 18.64 3.92
C ASN A 134 3.39 20.14 3.72
N ARG A 135 3.96 20.82 4.72
CA ARG A 135 4.33 22.25 4.62
C ARG A 135 5.37 22.52 3.54
N ALA A 136 6.31 21.60 3.33
CA ALA A 136 7.31 21.70 2.26
C ALA A 136 6.72 21.48 0.86
N GLY A 137 5.46 21.03 0.76
CA GLY A 137 4.77 20.74 -0.50
C GLY A 137 5.37 19.55 -1.23
N LEU A 138 5.77 18.50 -0.51
CA LEU A 138 6.30 17.28 -1.13
C LEU A 138 5.19 16.48 -1.82
N ASN A 139 5.54 15.80 -2.90
CA ASN A 139 4.60 15.01 -3.70
C ASN A 139 4.19 13.72 -2.97
N GLU A 140 2.91 13.61 -2.62
CA GLU A 140 2.30 12.45 -1.98
C GLU A 140 2.46 11.13 -2.75
N ASN A 141 2.47 11.18 -4.09
CA ASN A 141 2.68 10.00 -4.93
C ASN A 141 4.09 9.43 -4.79
N ASP A 142 5.08 10.27 -4.49
CA ASP A 142 6.43 9.79 -4.26
C ASP A 142 6.54 9.05 -2.94
N PHE A 143 5.85 9.52 -1.88
CA PHE A 143 5.79 8.81 -0.61
C PHE A 143 5.00 7.49 -0.71
N LEU A 144 3.90 7.48 -1.46
CA LEU A 144 3.18 6.24 -1.74
C LEU A 144 4.07 5.23 -2.47
N ALA A 145 4.73 5.65 -3.55
CA ALA A 145 5.64 4.79 -4.30
C ALA A 145 6.82 4.31 -3.44
N LEU A 146 7.40 5.20 -2.62
CA LEU A 146 8.50 4.88 -1.73
C LEU A 146 8.07 3.83 -0.69
N GLY A 147 6.95 4.07 0.00
CA GLY A 147 6.41 3.14 0.98
C GLY A 147 6.14 1.77 0.37
N LEU A 148 5.46 1.71 -0.77
CA LEU A 148 5.17 0.43 -1.45
C LEU A 148 6.44 -0.30 -1.93
N SER A 149 7.50 0.42 -2.30
CA SER A 149 8.77 -0.20 -2.68
C SER A 149 9.51 -0.85 -1.51
N MET A 150 9.23 -0.41 -0.27
CA MET A 150 9.81 -0.93 0.96
C MET A 150 9.00 -2.07 1.58
N VAL A 151 7.74 -2.26 1.15
CA VAL A 151 6.94 -3.42 1.55
C VAL A 151 7.47 -4.67 0.84
N GLU A 152 7.97 -5.61 1.62
CA GLU A 152 8.54 -6.85 1.12
C GLU A 152 7.54 -7.62 0.23
N GLY A 153 7.98 -8.00 -0.98
CA GLY A 153 7.17 -8.77 -1.93
C GLY A 153 6.00 -7.99 -2.57
N TYR A 154 5.79 -6.71 -2.24
CA TYR A 154 4.64 -5.98 -2.78
C TYR A 154 4.67 -5.85 -4.30
N ILE A 155 5.83 -5.48 -4.88
CA ILE A 155 5.95 -5.24 -6.33
C ILE A 155 5.62 -6.50 -7.14
N SER A 156 6.10 -7.67 -6.72
CA SER A 156 5.82 -8.93 -7.43
C SER A 156 4.34 -9.29 -7.36
N VAL A 157 3.70 -9.17 -6.19
CA VAL A 157 2.27 -9.42 -6.01
C VAL A 157 1.42 -8.43 -6.81
N PHE A 158 1.78 -7.16 -6.80
CA PHE A 158 1.08 -6.12 -7.56
C PHE A 158 1.09 -6.42 -9.07
N LEU A 159 2.27 -6.71 -9.64
CA LEU A 159 2.40 -7.03 -11.07
C LEU A 159 1.58 -8.25 -11.47
N GLU A 160 1.58 -9.30 -10.64
CA GLU A 160 0.76 -10.51 -10.87
C GLU A 160 -0.74 -10.17 -10.88
N LEU A 161 -1.22 -9.42 -9.89
CA LEU A 161 -2.63 -9.07 -9.76
C LEU A 161 -3.11 -8.14 -10.88
N SER A 162 -2.32 -7.11 -11.22
CA SER A 162 -2.64 -6.18 -12.30
C SER A 162 -2.78 -6.92 -13.63
N ALA A 163 -1.86 -7.84 -13.95
CA ALA A 163 -1.93 -8.64 -15.18
C ALA A 163 -3.20 -9.51 -15.24
N ARG A 164 -3.59 -10.12 -14.11
CA ARG A 164 -4.83 -10.93 -14.03
C ARG A 164 -6.08 -10.08 -14.18
N MET A 165 -6.11 -8.88 -13.61
CA MET A 165 -7.25 -7.98 -13.72
C MET A 165 -7.46 -7.48 -15.15
N GLU A 166 -6.40 -7.11 -15.85
CA GLU A 166 -6.50 -6.71 -17.27
C GLU A 166 -6.96 -7.88 -18.16
N SER A 167 -6.45 -9.09 -17.89
CA SER A 167 -6.91 -10.31 -18.59
C SER A 167 -8.40 -10.58 -18.36
N ALA A 168 -8.89 -10.41 -17.12
CA ALA A 168 -10.30 -10.60 -16.80
C ALA A 168 -11.20 -9.56 -17.48
N LYS A 169 -10.80 -8.28 -17.49
CA LYS A 169 -11.54 -7.22 -18.20
C LYS A 169 -11.67 -7.51 -19.70
N ALA A 170 -10.61 -8.02 -20.34
CA ALA A 170 -10.61 -8.36 -21.76
C ALA A 170 -11.65 -9.44 -22.10
N VAL A 171 -11.80 -10.47 -21.26
CA VAL A 171 -12.80 -11.55 -21.45
C VAL A 171 -14.24 -11.00 -21.35
N PHE A 172 -14.53 -10.16 -20.35
CA PHE A 172 -15.88 -9.59 -20.19
C PHE A 172 -16.23 -8.54 -21.25
N SER A 173 -15.24 -7.86 -21.82
CA SER A 173 -15.47 -6.91 -22.91
C SER A 173 -15.63 -7.60 -24.27
N SER A 174 -15.03 -8.77 -24.49
CA SER A 174 -15.29 -9.58 -25.70
C SER A 174 -16.70 -10.20 -25.72
N ASP A 175 -17.25 -10.58 -24.55
CA ASP A 175 -18.59 -11.19 -24.46
C ASP A 175 -19.74 -10.18 -24.67
N THR A 176 -19.47 -8.89 -24.50
CA THR A 176 -20.46 -7.82 -24.74
C THR A 176 -20.62 -7.52 -26.24
N VAL A 177 -19.61 -7.83 -27.07
CA VAL A 177 -19.68 -7.61 -28.53
C VAL A 177 -20.35 -8.79 -29.25
N ALA A 178 -20.21 -10.02 -28.73
CA ALA A 178 -20.78 -11.22 -29.35
C ALA A 178 -22.31 -11.30 -29.27
N SER A 179 -22.95 -10.69 -28.27
CA SER A 179 -24.41 -10.72 -28.09
C SER A 179 -25.18 -9.69 -28.92
N THR A 180 -24.50 -8.76 -29.59
CA THR A 180 -25.14 -7.72 -30.42
C THR A 180 -25.18 -8.09 -31.92
N GLN A 181 -24.49 -9.15 -32.36
CA GLN A 181 -24.41 -9.54 -33.78
C GLN A 181 -25.31 -10.71 -34.21
N THR A 182 -26.07 -11.33 -33.30
CA THR A 182 -27.00 -12.43 -33.64
C THR A 182 -28.48 -12.02 -33.64
N ALA A 183 -28.78 -10.71 -33.59
CA ALA A 183 -30.13 -10.18 -33.75
C ALA A 183 -30.18 -9.29 -35.01
N GLY A 184 -30.13 -9.92 -36.18
CA GLY A 184 -30.32 -9.30 -37.49
C GLY A 184 -31.01 -10.27 -38.43
#